data_AF-A0A6M6BKK9-F1
#
_entry.id   AF-A0A6M6BKK9-F1
#
_cell.length_a   1.000
_cell.length_b   1.000
_cell.length_c   1.000
_cell.angle_alpha   90.00
_cell.angle_beta   90.00
_cell.angle_gamma   90.00
#
_symmetry.space_group_name_H-M   'P 1'
#
loop_
_entity.id
_entity.type
_entity.pdbx_description
1 polymer ?
#
loop_
_entity_poly.entity_id
_entity_poly.type
_entity_poly.pdbx_seq_one_letter_code
_entity_poly.pdbx_strand_id
1 'polypeptide(L)' 'MSYQYNGGLVYYETVGCCDQYTTLYSSAGKVLCHPDGGLTGRGDGQCPDFAKTRTEERLVWQDPR' A
#
# COMPACT_ATOMS: atom_id res chain seq x y z
N MET A 1 0.52 4.08 6.39
CA MET A 1 0.13 2.96 7.29
C MET A 1 1.20 1.87 7.25
N SER A 2 1.36 1.06 8.29
CA SER A 2 2.17 -0.17 8.25
C SER A 2 1.32 -1.41 8.44
N TYR A 3 1.76 -2.53 7.87
CA TYR A 3 1.10 -3.84 7.94
C TYR A 3 2.11 -4.98 7.99
N GLN A 4 1.66 -6.15 8.44
CA GLN A 4 2.30 -7.43 8.13
C GLN A 4 1.71 -7.98 6.82
N TYR A 5 2.56 -8.34 5.88
CA TYR A 5 2.18 -8.92 4.59
C TYR A 5 3.29 -9.85 4.09
N ASN A 6 2.94 -11.05 3.62
CA ASN A 6 3.90 -12.08 3.19
C ASN A 6 5.02 -12.36 4.22
N GLY A 7 4.70 -12.31 5.50
CA GLY A 7 5.66 -12.56 6.60
C GLY A 7 6.63 -11.41 6.89
N GLY A 8 6.42 -10.23 6.32
CA GLY A 8 7.26 -9.06 6.55
C GLY A 8 6.49 -7.76 6.81
N LEU A 9 7.17 -6.83 7.48
CA LEU A 9 6.68 -5.47 7.67
C LEU A 9 6.72 -4.70 6.35
N VAL A 10 5.59 -4.10 5.99
CA VAL A 10 5.44 -3.26 4.79
C VAL A 10 4.81 -1.92 5.16
N TYR A 11 5.07 -0.91 4.32
CA TYR A 11 4.50 0.43 4.46
C TYR A 11 3.62 0.74 3.26
N TYR A 12 2.37 1.08 3.54
CA TYR A 12 1.37 1.43 2.54
C TYR A 12 1.10 2.93 2.60
N GLU A 13 1.41 3.58 1.48
CA GLU A 13 1.21 5.00 1.26
C GLU A 13 -0.04 5.22 0.41
N THR A 14 -1.00 5.93 0.98
CA THR A 14 -2.25 6.32 0.31
C THR A 14 -2.10 7.69 -0.33
N VAL A 15 -2.71 7.87 -1.49
CA VAL A 15 -2.78 9.14 -2.22
C VAL A 15 -4.19 9.70 -2.17
N GLY A 16 -4.33 11.03 -2.26
CA GLY A 16 -5.62 11.71 -2.11
C GLY A 16 -6.53 11.69 -3.34
N CYS A 17 -6.04 11.23 -4.50
CA CYS A 17 -6.79 11.21 -5.76
C CYS A 17 -6.86 9.80 -6.35
N CYS A 18 -8.02 9.47 -6.92
CA CYS A 18 -8.45 8.12 -7.27
C CYS A 18 -7.71 7.49 -8.47
N ASP A 19 -7.13 8.28 -9.36
CA ASP A 19 -6.37 7.82 -10.53
C ASP A 19 -4.86 7.65 -10.25
N GLN A 20 -4.40 8.12 -9.09
CA GLN A 20 -3.01 7.94 -8.66
C GLN A 20 -2.84 6.59 -7.99
N TYR A 21 -1.70 5.95 -8.25
CA TYR A 21 -1.36 4.71 -7.57
C TYR A 21 -1.05 4.95 -6.10
N THR A 22 -1.60 4.09 -5.24
CA THR A 22 -1.04 3.89 -3.90
C THR A 22 0.24 3.08 -4.02
N THR A 23 1.14 3.19 -3.04
CA THR A 23 2.44 2.52 -3.12
C THR A 23 2.66 1.66 -1.89
N LEU A 24 3.05 0.40 -2.13
CA LEU A 24 3.49 -0.51 -1.08
C LEU A 24 5.01 -0.61 -1.09
N TYR A 25 5.63 -0.32 0.04
CA TYR A 25 7.07 -0.40 0.24
C TYR A 25 7.42 -1.56 1.19
N SER A 26 8.55 -2.21 0.92
CA SER A 26 9.22 -3.08 1.88
C SER A 26 9.76 -2.28 3.07
N SER A 27 10.14 -2.99 4.14
CA SER A 27 10.83 -2.38 5.29
C SER A 27 12.16 -1.70 4.94
N ALA A 28 12.77 -2.03 3.80
CA ALA A 28 13.97 -1.38 3.28
C ALA A 28 13.68 -0.16 2.39
N GLY A 29 12.42 0.26 2.24
CA GLY A 29 12.02 1.40 1.41
C GLY A 29 11.95 1.10 -0.10
N LYS A 30 12.16 -0.15 -0.53
CA LYS A 30 11.96 -0.54 -1.93
C LYS A 30 10.47 -0.65 -2.25
N VAL A 31 10.04 -0.07 -3.38
CA VAL A 31 8.71 -0.27 -3.95
C VAL A 31 8.50 -1.74 -4.29
N LEU A 32 7.42 -2.31 -3.77
CA LEU A 32 6.98 -3.68 -4.04
C LEU A 32 5.94 -3.69 -5.18
N CYS A 33 4.94 -2.82 -5.11
CA CYS A 33 3.81 -2.79 -6.03
C CYS A 33 2.88 -1.59 -5.76
N HIS A 34 1.85 -1.47 -6.60
CA HIS A 34 0.75 -0.54 -6.48
C HIS A 34 -0.58 -1.29 -6.25
N PRO A 35 -1.05 -1.45 -5.00
CA PRO A 35 -2.23 -2.26 -4.71
C PRO A 35 -3.56 -1.64 -5.18
N ASP A 36 -3.65 -0.31 -5.21
CA ASP A 36 -4.87 0.44 -5.57
C ASP A 36 -4.55 1.64 -6.46
N GLY A 37 -5.61 2.25 -7.00
CA GLY A 37 -5.50 3.43 -7.85
C GLY A 37 -5.28 3.10 -9.32
N GLY A 38 -4.78 4.07 -10.08
CA GLY A 38 -4.71 3.98 -11.55
C GLY A 38 -6.09 4.12 -12.20
N LEU A 39 -6.13 4.08 -13.53
CA LEU A 39 -7.36 4.30 -14.31
C LEU A 39 -8.52 3.35 -13.94
N THR A 40 -8.20 2.14 -13.48
CA THR A 40 -9.20 1.13 -13.11
C THR A 40 -9.49 1.08 -11.61
N GLY A 41 -8.70 1.79 -10.79
CA GLY A 41 -8.70 1.69 -9.34
C GLY A 41 -8.10 0.40 -8.77
N ARG A 42 -7.60 -0.52 -9.62
CA ARG A 42 -7.12 -1.85 -9.21
C ARG A 42 -5.60 -1.96 -9.07
N GLY A 43 -4.90 -0.83 -9.13
CA GLY A 43 -3.45 -0.84 -9.03
C GLY A 43 -2.76 -1.41 -10.28
N ASP A 44 -1.55 -1.95 -10.09
CA ASP A 44 -0.70 -2.52 -11.13
C ASP A 44 -0.84 -4.04 -11.31
N GLY A 45 -1.64 -4.69 -10.46
CA GLY A 45 -1.86 -6.14 -10.47
C GLY A 45 -0.72 -6.99 -9.91
N GLN A 46 0.34 -6.40 -9.35
CA GLN A 46 1.48 -7.14 -8.76
C GLN A 46 1.17 -7.67 -7.35
N CYS A 47 0.28 -7.00 -6.59
CA CYS A 47 -0.14 -7.41 -5.24
C CYS A 47 -1.68 -7.50 -5.12
N PRO A 48 -2.34 -8.39 -5.88
CA PRO A 48 -3.81 -8.41 -5.98
C PRO A 48 -4.53 -8.86 -4.69
N ASP A 49 -3.79 -9.46 -3.75
CA ASP A 49 -4.33 -9.98 -2.50
C ASP A 49 -4.02 -9.09 -1.28
N PHE A 50 -3.21 -8.03 -1.44
CA PHE A 50 -2.73 -7.20 -0.34
C PHE A 50 -3.86 -6.70 0.57
N ALA A 51 -4.95 -6.19 0.00
CA ALA A 51 -6.09 -5.69 0.76
C ALA A 51 -6.78 -6.78 1.60
N LYS A 52 -6.69 -8.05 1.20
CA LYS A 52 -7.33 -9.20 1.86
C LYS A 52 -6.43 -9.88 2.89
N THR A 53 -5.11 -9.90 2.66
CA THR A 53 -4.16 -10.70 3.44
C THR A 53 -3.29 -9.89 4.38
N ARG A 54 -3.25 -8.55 4.24
CA ARG A 54 -2.55 -7.67 5.18
C ARG A 54 -3.15 -7.74 6.58
N THR A 55 -2.30 -7.73 7.60
CA THR A 55 -2.71 -7.73 9.02
C THR A 55 -1.92 -6.70 9.81
N GLU A 56 -2.21 -6.56 11.10
CA GLU A 56 -1.54 -5.63 12.02
C GLU A 56 -1.48 -4.18 11.53
N GLU A 57 -2.62 -3.66 11.09
CA GLU A 57 -2.73 -2.26 10.66
C GLU A 57 -2.28 -1.29 11.75
N ARG A 58 -1.35 -0.40 11.42
CA ARG A 58 -0.93 0.69 12.31
C ARG A 58 -0.74 1.99 11.53
N LEU A 59 -1.19 3.09 12.14
CA LEU A 59 -0.88 4.42 11.64
C LEU A 59 0.59 4.73 11.91
N VAL A 60 1.32 5.11 10.85
CA VAL A 60 2.73 5.51 10.94
C VAL A 60 2.86 7.02 10.83
N TRP A 61 2.13 7.60 9.89
CA TRP A 61 2.10 9.02 9.63
C TRP A 61 0.81 9.36 8.88
N GLN A 62 0.31 10.57 9.08
CA GLN A 62 -0.82 11.15 8.38
C GLN A 62 -0.51 12.63 8.11
N ASP A 63 -0.87 13.11 6.93
CA ASP A 63 -0.84 14.54 6.65
C ASP A 63 -1.94 15.25 7.47
N PRO A 64 -1.61 16.23 8.32
CA PRO A 64 -2.59 16.88 9.18
C PRO A 64 -3.45 17.93 8.47
N ARG A 65 -3.18 18.22 7.19
CA ARG A 65 -3.92 19.23 6.40
C ARG A 65 -5.30 18.76 5.98
#